data_AF-A0A0B1RVL0-F1
#
_entry.id   AF-A0A0B1RVL0-F1
#
_cell.length_a   1.000
_cell.length_b   1.000
_cell.length_c   1.000
_cell.angle_alpha   90.00
_cell.angle_beta   90.00
_cell.angle_gamma   90.00
#
_symmetry.space_group_name_H-M   'P 1'
#
loop_
_entity.id
_entity.type
_entity.pdbx_description
1 polymer ?
#
loop_
_entity_poly.entity_id
_entity_poly.type
_entity_poly.pdbx_seq_one_letter_code
_entity_poly.pdbx_strand_id
1 'polypeptide(L)'
;MFYSDQRLTQDAERMCSTLAKNIFPYILISPGVIAWYTYKTWATAGGFGVAIIYLYFLLGVVANRILVSPLTKWTARVEKFEGDLRFKHVTVRNNAEESTFYNAAEFEEFESNRFLMKLLRTQLAATLWKYPAQFLQNFFDYYGAVLSYVIQVFPIFIFKSYEDMDAPTLAQQISN
;
A
#
# COMPACT_ATOMS: atom_id res chain seq x y z
N MET A 1 -5.16 -35.67 -1.83
CA MET A 1 -4.64 -35.04 -0.59
C MET A 1 -3.50 -34.06 -0.87
N PHE A 2 -2.61 -34.28 -1.85
CA PHE A 2 -1.43 -33.44 -2.11
C PHE A 2 -1.65 -31.98 -2.57
N TYR A 3 -2.77 -31.65 -3.23
CA TYR A 3 -2.97 -30.32 -3.82
C TYR A 3 -3.20 -29.19 -2.78
N SER A 4 -3.73 -29.53 -1.60
CA SER A 4 -3.96 -28.54 -0.54
C SER A 4 -2.68 -28.14 0.18
N ASP A 5 -1.76 -29.10 0.40
CA ASP A 5 -0.43 -28.84 0.97
C ASP A 5 0.43 -27.97 0.03
N GLN A 6 0.33 -28.20 -1.28
CA GLN A 6 1.11 -27.46 -2.27
C GLN A 6 0.73 -25.97 -2.31
N ARG A 7 -0.57 -25.66 -2.17
CA ARG A 7 -1.04 -24.25 -2.09
C ARG A 7 -0.63 -23.58 -0.79
N LEU A 8 -0.76 -24.27 0.35
CA LEU A 8 -0.34 -23.73 1.65
C LEU A 8 1.17 -23.43 1.65
N THR A 9 1.98 -24.35 1.11
CA THR A 9 3.43 -24.18 1.01
C THR A 9 3.78 -23.01 0.10
N GLN A 10 3.09 -22.87 -1.04
CA GLN A 10 3.32 -21.76 -1.98
C GLN A 10 2.93 -20.40 -1.40
N ASP A 11 1.82 -20.32 -0.68
CA ASP A 11 1.39 -19.08 -0.03
C ASP A 11 2.33 -18.68 1.11
N ALA A 12 2.81 -19.66 1.90
CA ALA A 12 3.84 -19.45 2.92
C ALA A 12 5.15 -18.95 2.29
N GLU A 13 5.59 -19.56 1.18
CA GLU A 13 6.79 -19.14 0.45
C GLU A 13 6.66 -17.69 -0.06
N ARG A 14 5.52 -17.33 -0.66
CA ARG A 14 5.25 -15.96 -1.13
C ARG A 14 5.24 -14.96 0.01
N MET A 15 4.63 -15.29 1.14
CA MET A 15 4.61 -14.44 2.33
C MET A 15 6.04 -14.21 2.85
N CYS A 16 6.80 -15.29 3.05
CA CYS A 16 8.17 -15.24 3.54
C CYS A 16 9.09 -14.48 2.58
N SER A 17 8.98 -14.72 1.27
CA SER A 17 9.76 -14.02 0.25
C SER A 17 9.47 -12.51 0.25
N THR A 18 8.19 -12.12 0.34
CA THR A 18 7.78 -10.71 0.41
C THR A 18 8.31 -10.05 1.68
N LEU A 19 8.17 -10.73 2.82
CA LEU A 19 8.65 -10.22 4.10
C LEU A 19 10.17 -10.05 4.11
N ALA A 20 10.91 -11.06 3.69
CA ALA A 20 12.37 -11.07 3.71
C ALA A 20 12.99 -10.10 2.71
N LYS A 21 12.44 -10.01 1.49
CA LYS A 21 13.05 -9.21 0.41
C LYS A 21 12.56 -7.76 0.40
N ASN A 22 11.27 -7.52 0.66
CA ASN A 22 10.66 -6.21 0.42
C ASN A 22 10.35 -5.43 1.69
N ILE A 23 10.31 -6.08 2.86
CA ILE A 23 9.89 -5.41 4.11
C ILE A 23 11.05 -5.33 5.10
N PHE A 24 11.72 -6.46 5.36
CA PHE A 24 12.76 -6.56 6.38
C PHE A 24 13.96 -5.60 6.17
N PRO A 25 14.50 -5.44 4.95
CA PRO A 25 15.64 -4.52 4.73
C PRO A 25 15.27 -3.06 5.01
N TYR A 26 14.08 -2.64 4.60
CA TYR A 26 13.61 -1.27 4.82
C TYR A 26 13.36 -0.99 6.30
N ILE A 27 12.77 -1.93 7.04
CA ILE A 27 12.55 -1.77 8.48
C ILE A 27 13.87 -1.61 9.23
N LEU A 28 14.91 -2.35 8.84
CA LEU A 28 16.20 -2.33 9.52
C LEU A 28 17.01 -1.06 9.21
N ILE A 29 16.98 -0.59 7.96
CA ILE A 29 17.79 0.56 7.50
C ILE A 29 17.10 1.89 7.77
N SER A 30 15.76 1.96 7.63
CA SER A 30 15.00 3.21 7.75
C SER A 30 15.24 4.01 9.04
N PRO A 31 15.27 3.44 10.25
CA PRO A 31 15.48 4.24 11.47
C PRO A 31 16.86 4.91 11.50
N GLY A 32 17.91 4.22 11.04
CA GLY A 32 19.25 4.79 10.96
C GLY A 32 19.34 5.95 9.96
N VAL A 33 18.72 5.77 8.79
CA VAL A 33 18.66 6.81 7.76
C VAL A 33 17.85 8.02 8.24
N ILE A 34 16.67 7.81 8.83
CA ILE A 34 15.82 8.88 9.36
C ILE A 34 16.55 9.68 10.45
N ALA A 35 17.26 9.01 11.36
CA ALA A 35 18.02 9.67 12.42
C ALA A 35 19.14 10.57 11.85
N TRP A 36 19.90 10.05 10.87
CA TRP A 36 20.97 10.80 10.22
C TRP A 36 20.45 12.03 9.46
N TYR A 37 19.38 11.87 8.67
CA TYR A 37 18.78 12.99 7.95
C TYR A 37 18.11 14.00 8.88
N THR A 38 17.47 13.56 9.96
CA THR A 38 16.91 14.47 10.98
C THR A 38 18.00 15.33 11.59
N TYR A 39 19.17 14.76 11.90
CA TYR A 39 20.32 15.52 12.40
C TYR A 39 20.83 16.53 11.38
N LYS A 40 20.98 16.12 10.11
CA LYS A 40 21.40 17.02 9.02
C LYS A 40 20.41 18.17 8.81
N THR A 41 19.10 17.91 8.84
CA THR A 41 18.07 18.94 8.71
C THR A 41 18.04 19.87 9.92
N TRP A 42 18.27 19.37 11.13
CA TRP A 42 18.38 20.23 12.31
C TRP A 42 19.55 21.22 12.17
N ALA A 43 20.69 20.76 11.64
CA ALA A 43 21.86 21.60 11.43
C ALA A 43 21.67 22.66 10.32
N THR A 44 20.87 22.39 9.28
CA THR A 44 20.67 23.32 8.15
C THR A 44 19.44 24.22 8.29
N ALA A 45 18.31 23.69 8.76
CA ALA A 45 17.01 24.37 8.80
C ALA A 45 16.49 24.64 10.23
N GLY A 46 17.23 24.20 11.26
CA GLY A 46 16.84 24.34 12.65
C GLY A 46 15.64 23.48 13.07
N GLY A 47 15.21 23.65 14.32
CA GLY A 47 14.11 22.86 14.89
C GLY A 47 12.74 23.08 14.22
N PHE A 48 12.52 24.25 13.62
CA PHE A 48 11.28 24.55 12.90
C PHE A 48 11.16 23.73 11.60
N GLY A 49 12.25 23.60 10.84
CA GLY A 49 12.27 22.76 9.63
C GLY A 49 12.00 21.29 9.93
N VAL A 50 12.60 20.77 11.01
CA VAL A 50 12.34 19.41 11.48
C VAL A 50 10.87 19.23 11.88
N ALA A 51 10.28 20.17 12.64
CA ALA A 51 8.88 20.08 13.05
C ALA A 51 7.89 19.99 11.86
N ILE A 52 8.13 20.74 10.78
CA ILE A 52 7.28 20.69 9.58
C ILE A 52 7.35 19.32 8.90
N ILE A 53 8.54 18.72 8.78
CA ILE A 53 8.72 17.39 8.17
C ILE A 53 7.95 16.33 8.97
N TYR A 54 8.08 16.35 10.30
CA TYR A 54 7.36 15.40 11.15
C TYR A 54 5.84 15.62 11.12
N LEU A 55 5.37 16.87 11.04
CA LEU A 55 3.95 17.16 10.87
C LEU A 55 3.42 16.63 9.54
N TYR A 56 4.16 16.85 8.44
CA TYR A 56 3.83 16.28 7.13
C TYR A 56 3.77 14.75 7.16
N PHE A 57 4.76 14.11 7.79
CA PHE A 57 4.80 12.66 7.95
C PHE A 57 3.58 12.14 8.73
N LEU A 58 3.22 12.78 9.85
CA LEU A 58 2.04 12.39 10.63
C LEU A 58 0.75 12.52 9.82
N LEU A 59 0.58 13.61 9.07
CA LEU A 59 -0.58 13.80 8.19
C LEU A 59 -0.62 12.72 7.09
N GLY A 60 0.51 12.42 6.47
CA GLY A 60 0.63 11.35 5.47
C GLY A 60 0.29 9.97 6.04
N VAL A 61 0.80 9.64 7.24
CA VAL A 61 0.49 8.36 7.92
C VAL A 61 -0.99 8.24 8.26
N VAL A 62 -1.61 9.31 8.78
CA VAL A 62 -3.05 9.30 9.11
C VAL A 62 -3.89 9.17 7.84
N ALA A 63 -3.59 9.94 6.80
CA ALA A 63 -4.28 9.84 5.52
C ALA A 63 -4.15 8.44 4.91
N ASN A 64 -2.94 7.87 4.88
CA ASN A 64 -2.70 6.54 4.35
C ASN A 64 -3.44 5.46 5.16
N ARG A 65 -3.44 5.57 6.50
CA ARG A 65 -4.15 4.62 7.37
C ARG A 65 -5.67 4.63 7.11
N ILE A 66 -6.26 5.80 6.90
CA ILE A 66 -7.70 5.94 6.58
C ILE A 66 -8.02 5.26 5.25
N LEU A 67 -7.12 5.34 4.26
CA LEU A 67 -7.32 4.76 2.92
C LEU A 67 -7.06 3.25 2.86
N VAL A 68 -6.05 2.75 3.57
CA VAL A 68 -5.71 1.31 3.58
C VAL A 68 -6.72 0.51 4.40
N SER A 69 -7.30 1.08 5.46
CA SER A 69 -8.29 0.40 6.31
C SER A 69 -9.48 -0.21 5.54
N PRO A 70 -10.21 0.52 4.66
CA PRO A 70 -11.29 -0.07 3.88
C PRO A 70 -10.79 -1.09 2.86
N LEU A 71 -9.60 -0.89 2.26
CA LEU A 71 -9.06 -1.79 1.25
C LEU A 71 -8.85 -3.21 1.80
N THR A 72 -8.29 -3.33 3.01
CA THR A 72 -8.11 -4.64 3.66
C THR A 72 -9.43 -5.38 3.89
N LYS A 73 -10.48 -4.66 4.30
CA LYS A 73 -11.82 -5.23 4.49
C LYS A 73 -12.44 -5.69 3.17
N TRP A 74 -12.23 -4.95 2.08
CA TRP A 74 -12.69 -5.34 0.75
C TRP A 74 -11.95 -6.57 0.22
N THR A 75 -10.63 -6.62 0.39
CA THR A 75 -9.83 -7.80 0.01
C THR A 75 -10.31 -9.06 0.74
N ALA A 76 -10.54 -8.98 2.05
CA ALA A 76 -11.07 -10.11 2.82
C ALA A 76 -12.46 -10.57 2.32
N ARG A 77 -13.32 -9.65 1.87
CA ARG A 77 -14.62 -10.00 1.26
C ARG A 77 -14.44 -10.69 -0.09
N VAL A 78 -13.52 -10.22 -0.93
CA VAL A 78 -13.20 -10.85 -2.22
C VAL A 78 -12.73 -12.28 -2.00
N GLU A 79 -11.78 -12.49 -1.09
CA GLU A 79 -11.26 -13.83 -0.76
C GLU A 79 -12.37 -14.77 -0.27
N LYS A 80 -13.30 -14.26 0.55
CA LYS A 80 -14.46 -15.04 0.98
C LYS A 80 -15.35 -15.48 -0.20
N PHE A 81 -15.75 -14.55 -1.08
CA PHE A 81 -16.60 -14.89 -2.22
C PHE A 81 -15.89 -15.78 -3.24
N GLU A 82 -14.57 -15.62 -3.39
CA GLU A 82 -13.75 -16.52 -4.22
C GLU A 82 -13.73 -17.93 -3.62
N GLY A 83 -13.66 -18.04 -2.29
CA GLY A 83 -13.85 -19.28 -1.56
C GLY A 83 -15.22 -19.93 -1.82
N ASP A 84 -16.30 -19.15 -1.70
CA ASP A 84 -17.67 -19.63 -1.94
C ASP A 84 -17.85 -20.15 -3.38
N LEU A 85 -17.32 -19.42 -4.37
CA LEU A 85 -17.36 -19.83 -5.78
C LEU A 85 -16.58 -21.13 -6.00
N ARG A 86 -15.36 -21.25 -5.43
CA ARG A 86 -14.56 -22.48 -5.50
C ARG A 86 -15.29 -23.66 -4.87
N PHE A 87 -15.91 -23.44 -3.72
CA PHE A 87 -16.70 -24.47 -3.06
C PHE A 87 -17.85 -24.95 -3.94
N LYS A 88 -18.64 -24.02 -4.52
CA LYS A 88 -19.72 -24.35 -5.46
C LYS A 88 -19.23 -25.17 -6.65
N HIS A 89 -18.10 -24.80 -7.27
CA HIS A 89 -17.50 -25.59 -8.36
C HIS A 89 -17.12 -27.02 -7.95
N VAL A 90 -16.60 -27.20 -6.74
CA VAL A 90 -16.28 -28.54 -6.22
C VAL A 90 -17.55 -29.35 -5.98
N THR A 91 -18.61 -28.75 -5.44
CA THR A 91 -19.91 -29.40 -5.25
C THR A 91 -20.52 -29.85 -6.59
N VAL A 92 -20.54 -28.97 -7.59
CA VAL A 92 -21.04 -29.29 -8.95
C VAL A 92 -20.27 -30.48 -9.52
N ARG A 93 -18.93 -30.49 -9.40
CA ARG A 93 -18.10 -31.58 -9.91
C ARG A 93 -18.38 -32.90 -9.18
N ASN A 94 -18.51 -32.87 -7.85
CA ASN A 94 -18.72 -34.09 -7.06
C ASN A 94 -20.12 -34.68 -7.27
N ASN A 95 -21.13 -33.84 -7.52
CA ASN A 95 -22.52 -34.24 -7.69
C ASN A 95 -22.97 -34.18 -9.18
N ALA A 96 -22.03 -34.27 -10.12
CA ALA A 96 -22.31 -34.12 -11.55
C ALA A 96 -23.25 -35.21 -12.09
N GLU A 97 -23.06 -36.45 -11.64
CA GLU A 97 -23.90 -37.59 -12.00
C GLU A 97 -25.34 -37.40 -11.51
N GLU A 98 -25.51 -37.07 -10.23
CA GLU A 98 -26.82 -36.78 -9.63
C GLU A 98 -27.51 -35.60 -10.34
N SER A 99 -26.77 -34.53 -10.63
CA SER A 99 -27.30 -33.37 -11.34
C SER A 99 -27.80 -33.72 -12.74
N THR A 100 -27.14 -34.68 -13.41
CA THR A 100 -27.57 -35.17 -14.72
C THR A 100 -28.80 -36.08 -14.60
N PHE A 101 -28.85 -36.96 -13.59
CA PHE A 101 -30.02 -37.81 -13.32
C PHE A 101 -31.29 -36.99 -13.02
N TYR A 102 -31.16 -35.88 -12.29
CA TYR A 102 -32.29 -34.99 -11.97
C TYR A 102 -32.52 -33.88 -13.01
N ASN A 103 -31.77 -33.85 -14.12
CA ASN A 103 -31.81 -32.79 -15.12
C ASN A 103 -31.67 -31.37 -14.53
N ALA A 104 -30.79 -31.21 -13.53
CA ALA A 104 -30.58 -30.00 -12.75
C ALA A 104 -29.43 -29.12 -13.27
N ALA A 105 -28.89 -29.40 -14.47
CA ALA A 105 -27.73 -28.71 -15.02
C ALA A 105 -27.94 -27.19 -15.17
N GLU A 106 -29.10 -26.77 -15.70
CA GLU A 106 -29.43 -25.35 -15.88
C GLU A 106 -29.55 -24.61 -14.53
N PHE A 107 -30.09 -25.27 -13.51
CA PHE A 107 -30.16 -24.72 -12.16
C PHE A 107 -28.78 -24.54 -11.53
N GLU A 108 -27.91 -25.55 -11.63
CA GLU A 108 -26.54 -25.50 -11.11
C GLU A 108 -25.69 -24.44 -11.83
N GLU A 109 -25.90 -24.26 -13.14
CA GLU A 109 -25.29 -23.20 -13.93
C GLU A 109 -25.76 -21.81 -13.46
N PHE A 110 -27.07 -21.61 -13.32
CA PHE A 110 -27.64 -20.34 -12.85
C PHE A 110 -27.10 -19.96 -11.46
N GLU A 111 -27.05 -20.92 -10.53
CA GLU A 111 -26.51 -20.72 -9.19
C GLU A 111 -25.01 -20.40 -9.22
N SER A 112 -24.23 -21.10 -10.04
CA SER A 112 -22.80 -20.83 -10.21
C SER A 112 -22.55 -19.43 -10.77
N ASN A 113 -23.33 -19.02 -11.76
CA ASN A 113 -23.27 -17.67 -12.33
C ASN A 113 -23.65 -16.61 -11.28
N ARG A 114 -24.60 -16.89 -10.39
CA ARG A 114 -24.96 -16.00 -9.28
C ARG A 114 -23.78 -15.78 -8.32
N PHE A 115 -23.02 -16.81 -7.98
CA PHE A 115 -21.81 -16.68 -7.17
C PHE A 115 -20.72 -15.90 -7.91
N LEU A 116 -20.51 -16.19 -9.19
CA LEU A 116 -19.54 -15.48 -10.03
C LEU A 116 -19.85 -13.99 -10.11
N MET A 117 -21.11 -13.61 -10.37
CA MET A 117 -21.51 -12.20 -10.45
C MET A 117 -21.33 -11.47 -9.12
N LYS A 118 -21.57 -12.14 -7.98
CA LYS A 118 -21.27 -11.57 -6.64
C LYS A 118 -19.78 -11.33 -6.45
N LEU A 119 -18.94 -12.29 -6.85
CA LEU A 119 -17.47 -12.16 -6.80
C LEU A 119 -17.01 -11.00 -7.69
N LEU A 120 -17.44 -10.95 -8.95
CA LEU A 120 -17.05 -9.90 -9.90
C LEU A 120 -17.44 -8.50 -9.42
N ARG A 121 -18.66 -8.32 -8.89
CA ARG A 121 -19.09 -7.03 -8.32
C ARG A 121 -18.23 -6.61 -7.13
N THR A 122 -17.90 -7.55 -6.25
CA THR A 122 -17.07 -7.27 -5.07
C THR A 122 -15.62 -6.97 -5.47
N GLN A 123 -15.08 -7.71 -6.44
CA GLN A 123 -13.74 -7.49 -6.97
C GLN A 123 -13.63 -6.16 -7.70
N LEU A 124 -14.65 -5.77 -8.47
CA LEU A 124 -14.73 -4.46 -9.11
C LEU A 124 -14.80 -3.34 -8.08
N ALA A 125 -15.64 -3.47 -7.04
CA ALA A 125 -15.70 -2.51 -5.95
C ALA A 125 -14.35 -2.39 -5.21
N ALA A 126 -13.70 -3.51 -4.92
CA ALA A 126 -12.38 -3.52 -4.28
C ALA A 126 -11.31 -2.84 -5.17
N THR A 127 -11.36 -3.08 -6.48
CA THR A 127 -10.45 -2.45 -7.45
C THR A 127 -10.71 -0.95 -7.57
N LEU A 128 -11.98 -0.53 -7.61
CA LEU A 128 -12.36 0.87 -7.61
C LEU A 128 -11.85 1.59 -6.36
N TRP A 129 -11.89 0.94 -5.20
CA TRP A 129 -11.34 1.46 -3.95
C TRP A 129 -9.80 1.55 -3.92
N LYS A 130 -9.08 0.82 -4.78
CA LYS A 130 -7.61 0.94 -4.87
C LYS A 130 -7.16 2.24 -5.54
N TYR A 131 -7.88 2.72 -6.56
CA TYR A 131 -7.51 3.93 -7.29
C TYR A 131 -7.35 5.18 -6.42
N PRO A 132 -8.29 5.56 -5.54
CA PRO A 132 -8.11 6.76 -4.72
C PRO A 132 -6.96 6.61 -3.72
N ALA A 133 -6.75 5.41 -3.16
CA ALA A 133 -5.62 5.15 -2.28
C ALA A 133 -4.28 5.34 -3.00
N GLN A 134 -4.17 4.80 -4.22
CA GLN A 134 -2.97 4.89 -5.02
C GLN A 134 -2.73 6.30 -5.57
N PHE A 135 -3.80 7.03 -5.91
CA PHE A 135 -3.73 8.44 -6.28
C PHE A 135 -3.18 9.30 -5.14
N LEU A 136 -3.73 9.13 -3.92
CA LEU A 136 -3.27 9.87 -2.75
C LEU A 136 -1.82 9.53 -2.40
N GLN A 137 -1.44 8.25 -2.49
CA GLN A 137 -0.05 7.86 -2.25
C GLN A 137 0.91 8.52 -3.24
N ASN A 138 0.62 8.44 -4.55
CA ASN A 138 1.42 9.13 -5.57
C ASN A 138 1.44 10.64 -5.33
N PHE A 139 0.31 11.25 -4.96
CA PHE A 139 0.24 12.68 -4.65
C PHE A 139 1.18 13.06 -3.50
N PHE A 140 1.16 12.33 -2.38
CA PHE A 140 2.05 12.55 -1.24
C PHE A 140 3.53 12.32 -1.59
N ASP A 141 3.83 11.33 -2.44
CA ASP A 141 5.21 11.06 -2.87
C ASP A 141 5.76 12.20 -3.75
N TYR A 142 4.97 12.71 -4.70
CA TYR A 142 5.38 13.85 -5.54
C TYR A 142 5.44 15.16 -4.77
N TYR A 143 4.45 15.46 -3.91
CA TYR A 143 4.45 16.68 -3.11
C TYR A 143 5.51 16.66 -2.01
N GLY A 144 5.91 15.48 -1.52
CA GLY A 144 6.99 15.32 -0.56
C GLY A 144 8.32 15.86 -1.11
N ALA A 145 8.61 15.60 -2.38
CA ALA A 145 9.79 16.14 -3.06
C ALA A 145 9.72 17.67 -3.25
N VAL A 146 8.53 18.23 -3.51
CA VAL A 146 8.36 19.69 -3.60
C VAL A 146 8.51 20.34 -2.21
N LEU A 147 7.98 19.71 -1.17
CA LEU A 147 8.10 20.18 0.21
C LEU A 147 9.54 20.21 0.71
N SER A 148 10.38 19.24 0.33
CA SER A 148 11.79 19.27 0.72
C SER A 148 12.52 20.49 0.17
N TYR A 149 12.25 20.90 -1.07
CA TYR A 149 12.79 22.14 -1.65
C TYR A 149 12.25 23.39 -0.94
N VAL A 150 10.95 23.45 -0.67
CA VAL A 150 10.33 24.60 0.01
C VAL A 150 10.90 24.77 1.44
N ILE A 151 11.13 23.66 2.15
CA ILE A 151 11.71 23.67 3.51
C ILE A 151 13.18 24.09 3.50
N GLN A 152 13.93 23.87 2.41
CA GLN A 152 15.29 24.41 2.28
C GLN A 152 15.30 25.92 1.99
N VAL A 153 14.28 26.44 1.30
CA VAL A 153 14.17 27.87 0.96
C VAL A 153 13.64 28.71 2.12
N PHE A 154 12.80 28.15 3.00
CA PHE A 154 12.24 28.86 4.15
C PHE A 154 13.29 29.42 5.14
N PRO A 155 14.32 28.67 5.57
CA PRO A 155 15.42 29.17 6.40
C PRO A 155 16.22 30.29 5.73
N ILE A 156 16.42 30.20 4.41
CA ILE A 156 17.16 31.21 3.64
C ILE A 156 16.44 32.57 3.67
N PHE A 157 15.11 32.58 3.54
CA PHE A 157 14.33 33.81 3.50
C PHE A 157 13.89 34.36 4.87
N ILE A 158 13.61 33.51 5.86
CA ILE A 158 13.09 33.96 7.18
C ILE A 158 14.18 34.16 8.22
N PHE A 159 15.20 33.32 8.27
CA PHE A 159 16.23 33.43 9.32
C PHE A 159 17.32 34.44 9.00
N LYS A 160 17.44 34.94 7.76
CA LYS A 160 18.53 35.84 7.31
C LYS A 160 19.94 35.37 7.74
N SER A 161 20.11 34.08 8.05
CA SER A 161 21.32 33.56 8.70
C SER A 161 22.54 33.49 7.76
N TYR A 162 22.39 33.94 6.52
CA TYR A 162 23.43 33.95 5.49
C TYR A 162 23.67 35.36 4.94
N GLU A 163 23.38 36.44 5.69
CA GLU A 163 23.92 37.77 5.31
C GLU A 163 25.47 37.78 5.30
N ASP A 164 26.13 36.82 5.99
CA ASP A 164 27.59 36.73 6.13
C ASP A 164 28.27 35.60 5.32
N MET A 165 27.55 34.87 4.46
CA MET A 165 28.08 33.70 3.76
C MET A 165 28.09 33.88 2.23
N ASP A 166 29.24 33.61 1.62
CA ASP A 166 29.51 33.80 0.20
C ASP A 166 28.60 32.92 -0.69
N ALA A 167 28.18 33.48 -1.84
CA ALA A 167 27.25 32.86 -2.79
C ALA A 167 27.59 31.41 -3.24
N PRO A 168 28.87 30.99 -3.35
CA PRO A 168 29.23 29.62 -3.71
C PRO A 168 28.87 28.58 -2.64
N THR A 169 28.97 28.94 -1.35
CA THR A 169 28.72 28.01 -0.24
C THR A 169 27.22 27.76 -0.04
N LEU A 170 26.40 28.77 -0.34
CA LEU A 170 24.94 28.65 -0.39
C LEU A 170 24.49 27.66 -1.47
N ALA A 171 25.05 27.80 -2.67
CA ALA A 171 24.73 26.92 -3.79
C ALA A 171 25.11 25.45 -3.50
N GLN A 172 26.21 25.23 -2.78
CA GLN A 172 26.69 23.89 -2.43
C GLN A 172 25.83 23.18 -1.36
N GLN A 173 25.17 23.93 -0.47
CA GLN A 173 24.23 23.36 0.51
C GLN A 173 22.83 23.11 -0.06
N ILE A 174 22.40 23.90 -1.05
CA ILE A 174 21.12 23.70 -1.76
C ILE A 174 21.22 22.55 -2.78
N SER A 175 22.41 22.30 -3.32
CA SER A 175 22.66 21.24 -4.30
C SER A 175 22.82 19.83 -3.70
N ASN A 176 22.85 19.66 -2.37
CA ASN A 176 23.05 18.36 -1.69
C ASN A 176 21.80 17.87 -0.95
#